data_AF-A0A3B9L9G0-F1
#
_entry.id   AF-A0A3B9L9G0-F1
#
_cell.length_a   1.000
_cell.length_b   1.000
_cell.length_c   1.000
_cell.angle_alpha   90.00
_cell.angle_beta   90.00
_cell.angle_gamma   90.00
#
_symmetry.space_group_name_H-M   'P 1'
#
loop_
_entity.id
_entity.type
_entity.pdbx_description
1 polymer ?
#
loop_
_entity_poly.entity_id
_entity_poly.type
_entity_poly.pdbx_seq_one_letter_code
_entity_poly.pdbx_strand_id
1 'polypeptide(L)' 'RGENIILFTTDAALKREDLQVVAKNLGSPEIAIARKIMYVEEIPVLGTGKTDYVTLKQMVEAA' A
#
# COMPACT_ATOMS: atom_id res chain seq x y z
N ARG A 1 15.59 4.69 12.22
CA ARG A 1 14.14 4.96 12.13
C ARG A 1 13.85 5.21 10.66
N GLY A 2 13.35 4.21 9.94
CA GLY A 2 13.13 4.28 8.49
C GLY A 2 11.66 4.51 8.18
N GLU A 3 11.38 5.29 7.15
CA GLU A 3 10.02 5.44 6.61
C GLU A 3 9.56 4.10 6.03
N ASN A 4 8.38 3.63 6.47
CA ASN A 4 7.77 2.41 5.98
C ASN A 4 6.55 2.79 5.12
N ILE A 5 6.66 2.55 3.81
CA ILE A 5 5.52 2.68 2.90
C ILE A 5 4.65 1.42 3.03
N ILE A 6 3.34 1.61 3.20
CA ILE A 6 2.34 0.55 3.21
C ILE A 6 1.41 0.80 2.03
N LEU A 7 1.23 -0.22 1.19
CA LEU A 7 0.35 -0.17 0.04
C LEU A 7 -0.94 -0.94 0.36
N PHE A 8 -2.07 -0.27 0.25
CA PHE A 8 -3.38 -0.91 0.19
C PHE A 8 -3.77 -1.11 -1.27
N THR A 9 -4.28 -2.29 -1.60
CA THR A 9 -4.67 -2.65 -2.97
C THR A 9 -5.93 -3.50 -2.98
N THR A 10 -6.73 -3.37 -4.03
CA THR A 10 -7.84 -4.28 -4.35
C THR A 10 -7.44 -5.36 -5.36
N ASP A 11 -6.17 -5.39 -5.76
CA ASP A 11 -5.59 -6.48 -6.55
C ASP A 11 -5.02 -7.56 -5.62
N ALA A 12 -5.71 -8.70 -5.53
CA ALA A 12 -5.29 -9.85 -4.72
C ALA A 12 -4.06 -10.58 -5.26
N ALA A 13 -3.70 -10.36 -6.53
CA ALA A 13 -2.56 -11.01 -7.18
C ALA A 13 -1.27 -10.19 -7.07
N LEU A 14 -1.35 -8.91 -6.69
CA LEU A 14 -0.19 -8.02 -6.61
C LEU A 14 0.79 -8.48 -5.54
N LYS A 15 2.06 -8.68 -5.93
CA LYS A 15 3.14 -9.05 -5.03
C LYS A 15 4.23 -7.99 -4.97
N ARG A 16 5.12 -8.12 -3.98
CA ARG A 16 6.24 -7.20 -3.79
C ARG A 16 7.20 -7.25 -4.97
N GLU A 17 7.40 -8.44 -5.53
CA GLU A 17 8.30 -8.68 -6.66
C GLU A 17 7.86 -7.89 -7.89
N ASP A 18 6.55 -7.74 -8.12
CA ASP A 18 6.00 -6.91 -9.20
C ASP A 18 6.42 -5.44 -9.02
N LEU A 19 6.29 -4.92 -7.79
CA LEU A 19 6.73 -3.56 -7.46
C LEU A 19 8.24 -3.37 -7.62
N GLN A 20 9.05 -4.38 -7.28
CA GLN A 20 10.50 -4.35 -7.44
C GLN A 20 10.90 -4.28 -8.92
N VAL A 21 10.26 -5.08 -9.77
CA VAL A 21 10.50 -5.06 -11.22
C VAL A 21 10.18 -3.69 -11.80
N VAL A 22 9.01 -3.13 -11.46
CA VAL A 22 8.61 -1.81 -11.94
C VAL A 22 9.53 -0.71 -11.41
N ALA A 23 9.86 -0.71 -10.12
CA ALA A 23 10.77 0.28 -9.53
C ALA A 23 12.15 0.26 -10.19
N LYS A 24 12.71 -0.93 -10.47
CA LYS A 24 13.97 -1.07 -11.21
C LYS A 24 13.86 -0.47 -12.62
N ASN A 25 12.78 -0.77 -13.34
CA ASN A 25 12.56 -0.25 -14.70
C ASN A 25 12.39 1.28 -14.72
N LEU A 26 11.81 1.86 -13.66
CA LEU A 26 11.64 3.31 -13.49
C LEU A 26 12.86 4.00 -12.88
N GLY A 27 13.94 3.27 -12.52
CA GLY A 27 15.09 3.84 -11.81
C GLY A 27 14.76 4.38 -10.41
N SER A 28 13.66 3.90 -9.81
CA SER A 28 13.22 4.34 -8.49
C SER A 28 14.05 3.69 -7.37
N PRO A 29 14.30 4.41 -6.27
CA PRO A 29 15.07 3.89 -5.15
C PRO A 29 14.29 2.82 -4.35
N GLU A 30 15.00 1.94 -3.65
CA GLU A 30 14.37 0.84 -2.88
C GLU A 30 13.41 1.34 -1.79
N ILE A 31 13.66 2.52 -1.23
CA ILE A 31 12.77 3.16 -0.25
C ILE A 31 11.37 3.49 -0.81
N ALA A 32 11.23 3.62 -2.14
CA ALA A 32 9.94 3.83 -2.79
C ALA A 32 9.10 2.55 -2.89
N ILE A 33 9.69 1.37 -2.63
CA ILE A 33 9.01 0.09 -2.73
C ILE A 33 8.29 -0.20 -1.40
N ALA A 34 6.96 -0.23 -1.45
CA ALA A 34 6.10 -0.52 -0.31
C ALA A 34 6.59 -1.73 0.49
N ARG A 35 6.86 -1.56 1.79
CA ARG A 35 7.36 -2.61 2.70
C ARG A 35 6.30 -3.64 3.07
N LYS A 36 5.04 -3.24 3.12
CA LYS A 36 3.87 -4.09 3.38
C LYS A 36 2.83 -3.82 2.29
N ILE A 37 2.26 -4.89 1.74
CA ILE A 37 1.12 -4.82 0.83
C ILE A 37 -0.05 -5.44 1.57
N MET A 38 -1.17 -4.72 1.65
CA MET A 38 -2.40 -5.16 2.30
C MET A 38 -3.51 -5.19 1.26
N TYR A 39 -3.99 -6.40 0.97
CA TYR A 39 -5.18 -6.58 0.15
C TYR A 39 -6.43 -6.21 0.97
N VAL A 40 -7.32 -5.45 0.33
CA VAL A 40 -8.67 -5.17 0.83
C VAL A 40 -9.65 -5.37 -0.31
N GLU A 41 -10.85 -5.87 -0.02
CA GLU A 41 -11.89 -6.04 -1.05
C GLU A 41 -12.33 -4.68 -1.62
N GLU A 42 -12.36 -3.64 -0.78
CA GLU A 42 -12.67 -2.27 -1.15
C GLU A 42 -11.82 -1.28 -0.33
N ILE A 43 -11.45 -0.16 -0.94
CA ILE A 43 -10.74 0.92 -0.25
C ILE A 43 -11.75 1.73 0.58
N PRO A 44 -11.58 1.82 1.91
CA PRO A 44 -12.48 2.61 2.76
C PRO A 44 -12.53 4.08 2.32
N VAL A 45 -13.74 4.62 2.28
CA VAL A 45 -14.00 6.04 1.99
C VAL A 45 -14.93 6.64 3.03
N LEU A 46 -14.76 7.94 3.26
CA LEU A 46 -15.68 8.75 4.03
C LEU A 46 -17.00 8.94 3.26
N GLY A 47 -18.06 9.38 3.93
CA GLY A 47 -19.34 9.72 3.26
C GLY A 47 -19.24 10.81 2.17
N THR A 48 -18.08 11.48 2.05
CA THR A 48 -17.76 12.43 0.97
C THR A 48 -17.11 11.78 -0.26
N GLY A 49 -16.84 10.46 -0.22
CA GLY A 49 -16.12 9.71 -1.25
C GLY A 49 -14.59 9.82 -1.18
N LYS A 50 -14.04 10.58 -0.22
CA LYS A 50 -12.59 10.68 -0.01
C LYS A 50 -12.06 9.46 0.77
N THR A 51 -10.84 9.05 0.50
CA THR A 51 -10.17 7.95 1.22
C THR A 51 -10.21 8.14 2.75
N ASP A 52 -10.63 7.10 3.46
CA ASP A 52 -10.64 7.07 4.92
C ASP A 52 -9.28 6.58 5.46
N TYR A 53 -8.37 7.52 5.63
CA TYR A 53 -7.04 7.24 6.19
C TYR A 53 -7.06 6.79 7.66
N VAL A 54 -8.13 7.08 8.41
CA VAL A 54 -8.24 6.69 9.82
C VAL A 54 -8.50 5.19 9.90
N THR A 55 -9.49 4.69 9.15
CA THR A 55 -9.77 3.26 9.06
C THR A 55 -8.57 2.49 8.50
N LEU A 56 -7.95 2.98 7.43
CA LEU A 56 -6.74 2.35 6.87
C LEU A 56 -5.62 2.26 7.91
N LYS A 57 -5.39 3.31 8.70
CA LYS A 57 -4.39 3.29 9.77
C LYS A 57 -4.73 2.27 10.86
N GLN A 58 -5.98 2.19 11.29
CA GLN A 58 -6.44 1.20 12.26
C GLN A 58 -6.25 -0.25 11.76
N MET A 59 -6.50 -0.50 10.47
CA MET A 59 -6.24 -1.80 9.85
C MET A 59 -4.76 -2.18 9.90
N VAL A 60 -3.84 -1.21 9.71
CA VAL A 60 -2.40 -1.46 9.86
C VAL A 60 -2.05 -1.79 11.31
N GLU A 61 -2.55 -1.02 12.27
CA GLU A 61 -2.23 -1.16 13.69
C GLU A 61 -2.75 -2.47 14.29
N ALA A 62 -3.83 -3.02 13.73
CA ALA A 62 -4.42 -4.29 14.16
C ALA A 62 -3.79 -5.55 13.53
N ALA A 63 -2.92 -5.41 12.52
CA ALA A 63 -2.38 -6.51 11.71
C ALA A 63 -0.87 -6.71 11.89
#